data_AF-X0Y6K2-F1
#
_entry.id   AF-X0Y6K2-F1
#
_cell.length_a   1.000
_cell.length_b   1.000
_cell.length_c   1.000
_cell.angle_alpha   90.00
_cell.angle_beta   90.00
_cell.angle_gamma   90.00
#
_symmetry.space_group_name_H-M   'P 1'
#
loop_
_entity.id
_entity.type
_entity.pdbx_description
1 polymer ?
#
loop_
_entity_poly.entity_id
_entity_poly.type
_entity_poly.pdbx_seq_one_letter_code
_entity_poly.pdbx_strand_id
1 'polypeptide(L)'
;TYLNTHHIFSRSNLSVRWDLNNGVCLCSGHHTLNNNSAHKAPTEFVEWMKEIWDIEWYNNLRVKANTIKKWTIPELESLVKEFKKEIKDEQYIEK
;
A
#
# COMPACT_ATOMS: atom_id res chain seq x y z
N THR A 1 14.80 10.44 -10.42
CA THR A 1 13.47 9.86 -10.62
C THR A 1 12.70 9.95 -9.32
N TYR A 2 11.57 10.68 -9.26
CA TYR A 2 10.80 10.79 -8.02
C TYR A 2 9.98 9.51 -7.82
N LEU A 3 10.24 8.82 -6.71
CA LEU A 3 9.45 7.68 -6.24
C LEU A 3 8.18 8.19 -5.56
N ASN A 4 7.07 7.51 -5.82
CA ASN A 4 5.76 7.87 -5.34
C ASN A 4 5.09 6.64 -4.74
N THR A 5 4.37 6.83 -3.64
CA THR A 5 3.51 5.79 -3.09
C THR A 5 2.17 5.74 -3.82
N HIS A 6 1.67 4.53 -4.07
CA HIS A 6 0.35 4.26 -4.59
C HIS A 6 -0.34 3.23 -3.68
N HIS A 7 -1.66 3.34 -3.52
CA HIS A 7 -2.44 2.33 -2.81
C HIS A 7 -3.19 1.45 -3.80
N ILE A 8 -3.15 0.13 -3.63
CA ILE A 8 -3.85 -0.81 -4.50
C ILE A 8 -5.36 -0.72 -4.29
N PHE A 9 -5.81 -0.70 -3.04
CA PHE A 9 -7.16 -0.29 -2.67
C PHE A 9 -7.14 1.11 -2.07
N SER A 10 -8.11 1.94 -2.47
CA SER A 10 -8.20 3.34 -2.02
C SER A 10 -8.03 3.51 -0.52
N ARG A 11 -7.32 4.58 -0.11
CA ARG A 11 -7.22 5.01 1.29
C ARG A 11 -8.57 5.25 1.98
N SER A 12 -9.67 5.33 1.23
CA SER A 12 -11.02 5.39 1.79
C SER A 12 -11.41 4.08 2.51
N ASN A 13 -10.83 2.94 2.14
CA ASN A 13 -11.01 1.67 2.83
C ASN A 13 -10.17 1.65 4.12
N LEU A 14 -10.81 1.98 5.25
CA LEU A 14 -10.13 2.13 6.54
C LEU A 14 -9.38 0.88 7.01
N SER A 15 -9.83 -0.30 6.61
CA SER A 15 -9.23 -1.59 6.96
C SER A 15 -7.84 -1.80 6.36
N VAL A 16 -7.54 -1.15 5.23
CA VAL A 16 -6.26 -1.28 4.50
C VAL A 16 -5.53 0.06 4.30
N ARG A 17 -6.07 1.17 4.81
CA ARG A 17 -5.51 2.53 4.68
C ARG A 17 -4.04 2.62 5.12
N TRP A 18 -3.69 1.91 6.17
CA TRP A 18 -2.35 1.92 6.76
C TRP A 18 -1.67 0.56 6.66
N ASP A 19 -2.21 -0.36 5.85
CA ASP A 19 -1.57 -1.65 5.63
C ASP A 19 -0.41 -1.48 4.64
N LEU A 20 0.79 -1.87 5.02
CA LEU A 20 1.97 -1.78 4.15
C LEU A 20 1.81 -2.66 2.90
N ASN A 21 1.07 -3.77 2.98
CA ASN A 21 0.72 -4.58 1.81
C ASN A 21 -0.24 -3.86 0.86
N ASN A 22 -0.95 -2.83 1.32
CA ASN A 22 -1.76 -2.02 0.41
C ASN A 22 -0.94 -0.99 -0.37
N GLY A 23 0.34 -0.81 -0.03
CA GLY A 23 1.24 0.19 -0.62
C GLY A 23 2.16 -0.40 -1.70
N VAL A 24 2.43 0.40 -2.72
CA VAL A 24 3.42 0.08 -3.77
C VAL A 24 4.19 1.34 -4.15
N CYS A 25 5.50 1.21 -4.34
CA CYS A 25 6.38 2.30 -4.73
C CYS A 25 6.53 2.33 -6.26
N LEU A 26 6.16 3.45 -6.89
CA LEU A 26 6.16 3.62 -8.34
C LEU A 26 6.91 4.90 -8.74
N CYS A 27 7.55 4.91 -9.90
CA CYS A 27 8.01 6.16 -10.51
C CYS A 27 6.81 7.00 -10.97
N SER A 28 6.99 8.31 -11.19
CA SER A 28 5.91 9.19 -11.68
C SER A 28 5.25 8.69 -12.98
N GLY A 29 6.03 8.08 -13.87
CA GLY A 29 5.55 7.42 -15.10
C GLY A 29 4.49 6.35 -14.84
N HIS A 30 4.85 5.35 -14.03
CA HIS A 30 3.95 4.23 -13.68
C HIS A 30 2.91 4.60 -12.64
N HIS A 31 3.09 5.70 -11.89
CA HIS A 31 2.08 6.18 -10.97
C HIS A 31 0.93 6.87 -11.72
N THR A 32 1.19 7.95 -12.47
CA THR A 32 0.11 8.79 -13.06
C THR A 32 0.31 9.22 -14.51
N LEU A 33 1.55 9.25 -15.01
CA LEU A 33 1.84 9.98 -16.26
C LEU A 33 1.63 9.12 -17.53
N ASN A 34 2.06 7.86 -17.52
CA ASN A 34 1.99 6.98 -18.69
C ASN A 34 0.59 6.38 -18.88
N ASN A 35 0.28 5.90 -20.10
CA ASN A 35 -1.00 5.24 -20.39
C ASN A 35 -1.22 3.97 -19.56
N ASN A 36 -0.15 3.22 -19.30
CA ASN A 36 -0.17 2.01 -18.47
C ASN A 36 0.11 2.33 -16.99
N SER A 37 -0.18 3.56 -16.54
CA SER A 37 0.01 3.94 -15.15
C SER A 37 -1.12 3.42 -14.27
N ALA A 38 -0.85 3.24 -12.98
CA ALA A 38 -1.83 2.72 -12.02
C ALA A 38 -3.13 3.55 -11.99
N HIS A 39 -3.06 4.87 -12.22
CA HIS A 39 -4.25 5.73 -12.28
C HIS A 39 -5.00 5.67 -13.61
N LYS A 40 -4.32 5.40 -14.73
CA LYS A 40 -4.96 5.40 -16.08
C LYS A 40 -5.39 4.01 -16.55
N ALA A 41 -4.70 2.96 -16.10
CA ALA A 41 -4.94 1.56 -16.43
C ALA A 41 -5.01 0.70 -15.14
N PRO A 42 -5.99 0.94 -14.25
CA PRO A 42 -6.04 0.30 -12.93
C PRO A 42 -6.29 -1.21 -13.00
N THR A 43 -7.01 -1.70 -14.01
CA THR A 43 -7.29 -3.13 -14.17
C THR A 43 -6.01 -3.88 -14.52
N GLU A 44 -5.30 -3.41 -15.54
CA GLU A 44 -4.02 -3.96 -16.00
C GLU A 44 -2.96 -3.87 -14.90
N PHE A 45 -2.95 -2.76 -14.16
CA PHE A 45 -2.07 -2.60 -13.01
C PHE A 45 -2.33 -3.69 -11.96
N VAL A 46 -3.60 -3.97 -11.61
CA VAL A 46 -3.94 -5.01 -10.64
C VAL A 46 -3.59 -6.42 -11.15
N GLU A 47 -3.79 -6.71 -12.44
CA GLU A 47 -3.33 -7.99 -13.01
C GLU A 47 -1.81 -8.14 -12.91
N TRP A 48 -1.06 -7.10 -13.23
CA TRP A 48 0.40 -7.07 -13.07
C TRP A 48 0.82 -7.30 -11.60
N MET A 49 0.12 -6.73 -10.63
CA MET A 49 0.41 -6.98 -9.21
C MET A 49 0.19 -8.44 -8.81
N LYS A 50 -0.86 -9.09 -9.32
CA LYS A 50 -1.14 -10.51 -9.05
C LYS A 50 -0.07 -11.43 -9.64
N GLU A 51 0.52 -11.06 -10.78
CA GLU A 51 1.62 -11.81 -11.39
C GLU A 51 2.91 -11.72 -10.57
N ILE A 52 3.20 -10.57 -9.96
CA ILE A 52 4.42 -10.33 -9.19
C ILE A 52 4.34 -10.91 -7.77
N TRP A 53 3.23 -10.66 -7.07
CA TRP A 53 3.08 -10.98 -5.65
C TRP A 53 2.16 -12.16 -5.36
N ASP A 54 1.70 -12.82 -6.41
CA ASP A 54 0.75 -13.93 -6.40
C ASP A 54 -0.73 -13.53 -6.12
N ILE A 55 -1.62 -14.37 -6.62
CA ILE A 55 -3.07 -14.21 -6.49
C ILE A 55 -3.56 -14.37 -5.05
N GLU A 56 -2.91 -15.21 -4.24
CA GLU A 56 -3.28 -15.42 -2.84
C GLU A 56 -3.06 -14.14 -2.03
N TRP A 57 -1.93 -13.48 -2.22
CA TRP A 57 -1.62 -12.19 -1.61
C TRP A 57 -2.70 -11.15 -1.93
N TYR A 58 -3.09 -11.04 -3.20
CA TYR A 58 -4.13 -10.09 -3.63
C TYR A 58 -5.48 -10.43 -3.01
N ASN A 59 -5.85 -11.70 -2.96
CA ASN A 59 -7.11 -12.15 -2.38
C ASN A 59 -7.19 -11.84 -0.88
N ASN A 60 -6.09 -12.06 -0.13
CA ASN A 60 -6.01 -11.73 1.29
C ASN A 60 -6.20 -10.22 1.52
N LEU A 61 -5.51 -9.39 0.73
CA LEU A 61 -5.66 -7.94 0.79
C LEU A 61 -7.08 -7.49 0.43
N ARG A 62 -7.69 -8.09 -0.59
CA ARG A 62 -9.07 -7.80 -1.03
C ARG A 62 -10.10 -8.16 0.05
N VAL A 63 -9.95 -9.32 0.68
CA VAL A 63 -10.81 -9.73 1.80
C VAL A 63 -10.73 -8.69 2.92
N LYS A 64 -9.52 -8.26 3.30
CA LYS A 64 -9.31 -7.21 4.31
C LYS A 64 -9.94 -5.88 3.88
N ALA A 65 -9.74 -5.44 2.64
CA ALA A 65 -10.30 -4.21 2.10
C ALA A 65 -11.84 -4.17 2.15
N ASN A 66 -12.50 -5.32 2.05
CA ASN A 66 -13.95 -5.47 2.14
C ASN A 66 -14.49 -5.56 3.59
N THR A 67 -13.63 -5.44 4.60
CA THR A 67 -14.06 -5.40 6.01
C THR A 67 -14.30 -3.97 6.50
N ILE A 68 -15.26 -3.81 7.42
CA ILE A 68 -15.51 -2.53 8.10
C ILE A 68 -14.47 -2.38 9.21
N LYS A 69 -13.66 -1.32 9.15
CA LYS A 69 -12.77 -0.90 10.24
C LYS A 69 -13.17 0.47 10.75
N LYS A 70 -13.29 0.61 12.07
CA LYS A 70 -13.34 1.90 12.75
C LYS A 70 -12.12 2.00 13.63
N TRP A 71 -11.25 2.96 13.34
CA TRP A 71 -10.05 3.19 14.12
C TRP A 71 -10.39 3.97 15.37
N THR A 72 -9.92 3.49 16.51
CA THR A 72 -9.88 4.24 17.76
C THR A 72 -8.57 5.03 17.84
N ILE A 73 -8.56 6.09 18.65
CA ILE A 73 -7.34 6.89 18.90
C ILE A 73 -6.20 6.00 19.44
N PRO A 74 -6.40 5.13 20.45
CA PRO A 74 -5.33 4.29 20.98
C PRO A 74 -4.73 3.32 19.95
N GLU A 75 -5.54 2.78 19.04
CA GLU A 75 -5.05 1.93 17.95
C GLU A 75 -4.16 2.73 16.98
N LEU A 76 -4.56 3.96 16.64
CA LEU A 76 -3.75 4.82 15.78
C LEU A 76 -2.43 5.23 16.43
N GLU A 77 -2.44 5.53 17.74
CA GLU A 77 -1.23 5.84 18.49
C GLU A 77 -0.27 4.64 18.53
N SER A 78 -0.81 3.44 18.70
CA SER A 78 -0.04 2.19 18.66
C SER A 78 0.62 1.98 17.30
N LEU A 79 -0.15 2.20 16.22
CA LEU A 79 0.34 2.07 14.85
C LEU A 79 1.43 3.11 14.51
N VAL A 80 1.28 4.35 14.96
CA VAL A 80 2.31 5.38 14.82
C VAL A 80 3.60 4.98 15.56
N LYS A 81 3.48 4.38 16.75
CA LYS A 81 4.63 3.90 17.50
C LYS A 81 5.34 2.75 16.79
N GLU A 82 4.59 1.83 16.20
CA GLU A 82 5.11 0.73 15.39
C GLU A 82 5.91 1.24 14.19
N PHE A 83 5.31 2.08 13.34
CA PHE A 83 6.01 2.63 12.16
C PHE A 83 7.24 3.46 12.52
N LYS A 84 7.19 4.24 13.62
CA LYS A 84 8.37 4.96 14.12
C LYS A 84 9.49 4.02 14.54
N LYS A 85 9.16 2.84 15.06
CA LYS A 85 10.14 1.83 15.45
C LYS A 85 10.79 1.24 14.19
N GLU A 86 9.99 0.83 13.20
CA GLU A 86 10.49 0.28 11.93
C GLU A 86 11.46 1.24 11.22
N ILE A 87 11.08 2.51 11.08
CA ILE A 87 11.95 3.54 10.47
C ILE A 87 13.27 3.67 11.22
N LYS A 88 13.24 3.57 12.56
CA LYS A 88 14.46 3.68 13.38
C LYS A 88 15.35 2.44 13.19
N ASP A 89 14.76 1.26 13.17
CA ASP A 89 15.47 -0.01 13.00
C ASP A 89 16.13 -0.07 11.60
N GLU A 90 15.46 0.40 10.54
CA GLU A 90 16.04 0.55 9.20
C GLU A 90 17.25 1.50 9.19
N GLN A 91 17.15 2.66 9.85
CA GLN A 91 18.26 3.61 9.95
C GLN A 91 19.47 3.09 10.74
N TYR A 92 19.32 2.04 11.55
CA TYR A 92 20.44 1.38 12.22
C TYR A 92 21.12 0.33 11.34
N ILE A 93 20.40 -0.26 10.38
CA ILE A 93 20.95 -1.25 9.45
C ILE A 93 21.79 -0.56 8.35
N GLU A 94 21.44 0.67 7.98
CA GLU A 94 22.16 1.47 6.98
C GLU A 94 23.39 2.23 7.53
N LYS A 95 23.75 2.05 8.81
CA LYS A 95 24.91 2.67 9.47
C LYS A 95 26.01 1.67 9.76
#